data_AF-A0A496QYK6-F1
#
_entry.id   AF-A0A496QYK6-F1
#
_cell.length_a   1.000
_cell.length_b   1.000
_cell.length_c   1.000
_cell.angle_alpha   90.00
_cell.angle_beta   90.00
_cell.angle_gamma   90.00
#
_symmetry.space_group_name_H-M   'P 1'
#
loop_
_entity.id
_entity.type
_entity.pdbx_description
1 polymer ?
#
loop_
_entity_poly.entity_id
_entity_poly.type
_entity_poly.pdbx_seq_one_letter_code
_entity_poly.pdbx_strand_id
1 'polypeptide(L)'
;MKEKNVRKFSLHLSNARDIPYNPDEKTVIFSDLHMGNGTRRDDFARNSALFHTVLSEYYQKGGYSLILNGDTEELHKFTCRQVFHAWKKIYNLFDLFARDDKLIKTVGNHDARLIMDLKGNNPYKMDTVIRLTGLEYPVLIYHGHQVSALYEKFNDISRLGVRYFAMPLGIMNYSVAHDS
;
A
#
# COMPACT_ATOMS: atom_id res chain seq x y z
N MET A 1 -7.16 6.14 -25.20
CA MET A 1 -6.82 5.06 -24.24
C MET A 1 -6.90 3.72 -24.98
N LYS A 2 -5.82 2.93 -25.08
CA LYS A 2 -5.77 1.71 -25.94
C LYS A 2 -6.77 0.64 -25.43
N GLU A 3 -7.46 -0.05 -26.34
CA GLU A 3 -8.49 -1.10 -26.08
C GLU A 3 -8.10 -2.15 -25.01
N LYS A 4 -6.81 -2.54 -24.97
CA LYS A 4 -6.28 -3.47 -23.97
C LYS A 4 -6.37 -2.95 -22.53
N ASN A 5 -6.20 -1.64 -22.33
CA ASN A 5 -6.27 -1.03 -21.00
C ASN A 5 -7.72 -0.95 -20.51
N VAL A 6 -8.69 -0.71 -21.41
CA VAL A 6 -10.12 -0.72 -21.10
C VAL A 6 -10.57 -2.10 -20.64
N ARG A 7 -10.12 -3.16 -21.34
CA ARG A 7 -10.45 -4.55 -20.97
C ARG A 7 -9.81 -4.98 -19.65
N LYS A 8 -8.57 -4.56 -19.37
CA LYS A 8 -7.90 -4.84 -18.08
C LYS A 8 -8.59 -4.10 -16.93
N PHE A 9 -8.96 -2.84 -17.12
CA PHE A 9 -9.70 -2.06 -16.14
C PHE A 9 -11.08 -2.67 -15.84
N SER A 10 -11.81 -3.09 -16.86
CA SER A 10 -13.10 -3.79 -16.71
C SER A 10 -12.97 -5.11 -15.94
N LEU A 11 -11.89 -5.86 -16.14
CA LEU A 11 -11.61 -7.09 -15.37
C LEU A 11 -11.24 -6.81 -13.90
N HIS A 12 -10.56 -5.70 -13.63
CA HIS A 12 -10.23 -5.29 -12.25
C HIS A 12 -11.48 -4.84 -11.50
N LEU A 13 -12.39 -4.13 -12.20
CA LEU A 13 -13.71 -3.79 -11.70
C LEU A 13 -14.55 -5.04 -11.36
N SER A 14 -14.51 -6.08 -12.19
CA SER A 14 -15.28 -7.31 -11.93
C SER A 14 -14.74 -8.15 -10.78
N ASN A 15 -13.46 -7.99 -10.43
CA ASN A 15 -12.79 -8.73 -9.36
C ASN A 15 -12.67 -7.93 -8.06
N ALA A 16 -13.25 -6.73 -8.01
CA ALA A 16 -13.21 -5.90 -6.82
C ALA A 16 -13.95 -6.60 -5.67
N ARG A 17 -13.33 -6.66 -4.50
CA ARG A 17 -14.01 -7.12 -3.29
C ARG A 17 -14.97 -6.03 -2.83
N ASP A 18 -16.24 -6.38 -2.69
CA ASP A 18 -17.24 -5.48 -2.12
C ASP A 18 -17.09 -5.39 -0.61
N ILE A 19 -17.07 -4.15 -0.12
CA ILE A 19 -16.98 -3.80 1.29
C ILE A 19 -18.16 -2.86 1.59
N PRO A 20 -19.15 -3.29 2.39
CA PRO A 20 -20.26 -2.43 2.77
C PRO A 20 -19.76 -1.19 3.51
N TYR A 21 -20.15 -0.01 3.05
CA TYR A 21 -19.91 1.23 3.76
C TYR A 21 -20.84 1.31 4.98
N ASN A 22 -20.25 1.63 6.13
CA ASN A 22 -20.99 1.90 7.35
C ASN A 22 -21.02 3.43 7.59
N PRO A 23 -22.19 4.08 7.49
CA PRO A 23 -22.29 5.53 7.66
C PRO A 23 -22.00 6.01 9.09
N ASP A 24 -22.08 5.12 10.09
CA ASP A 24 -21.77 5.42 11.48
C ASP A 24 -20.26 5.31 11.79
N GLU A 25 -19.47 4.77 10.85
CA GLU A 25 -18.02 4.62 10.98
C GLU A 25 -17.27 5.56 10.05
N LYS A 26 -16.21 6.16 10.58
CA LYS A 26 -15.31 7.00 9.78
C LYS A 26 -14.21 6.14 9.19
N THR A 27 -13.84 6.42 7.94
CA THR A 27 -12.78 5.69 7.24
C THR A 27 -11.65 6.65 6.85
N VAL A 28 -10.40 6.22 7.01
CA VAL A 28 -9.21 6.91 6.50
C VAL A 28 -8.48 6.02 5.50
N ILE A 29 -7.99 6.61 4.41
CA ILE A 29 -7.25 5.92 3.35
C ILE A 29 -5.84 6.51 3.29
N PHE A 30 -4.82 5.66 3.38
CA PHE A 30 -3.42 5.99 3.13
C PHE A 30 -2.87 5.17 1.97
N SER A 31 -1.91 5.72 1.23
CA SER A 31 -1.23 5.07 0.10
C SER A 31 0.24 5.51 0.09
N ASP A 32 1.10 4.77 -0.62
CA ASP A 32 2.48 5.19 -0.94
C ASP A 32 3.31 5.55 0.30
N LEU A 33 3.14 4.79 1.38
CA LEU A 33 3.93 5.00 2.60
C LEU A 33 5.40 4.66 2.35
N HIS A 34 5.67 3.66 1.50
CA HIS A 34 7.01 3.16 1.19
C HIS A 34 7.87 2.89 2.44
N MET A 35 7.30 2.18 3.41
CA MET A 35 7.97 1.78 4.64
C MET A 35 9.19 0.91 4.33
N GLY A 36 10.38 1.46 4.58
CA GLY A 36 11.66 0.79 4.39
C GLY A 36 12.25 0.25 5.68
N ASN A 37 13.57 0.41 5.86
CA ASN A 37 14.31 -0.15 7.00
C ASN A 37 14.68 0.85 8.11
N GLY A 38 14.11 2.05 8.14
CA GLY A 38 14.38 3.10 9.11
C GLY A 38 15.69 3.86 8.92
N THR A 39 16.46 3.57 7.86
CA THR A 39 17.71 4.29 7.56
C THR A 39 17.45 5.54 6.72
N ARG A 40 18.50 6.31 6.40
CA ARG A 40 18.40 7.48 5.50
C ARG A 40 17.80 7.19 4.12
N ARG A 41 17.83 5.93 3.66
CA ARG A 41 17.29 5.50 2.36
C ARG A 41 15.82 5.06 2.42
N ASP A 42 15.24 5.10 3.61
CA ASP A 42 13.82 4.82 3.84
C ASP A 42 13.02 6.11 3.70
N ASP A 43 12.15 6.15 2.69
CA ASP A 43 11.34 7.32 2.35
C ASP A 43 10.32 7.62 3.47
N PHE A 44 9.82 6.58 4.15
CA PHE A 44 8.89 6.70 5.27
C PHE A 44 9.55 7.28 6.53
N ALA A 45 10.86 7.07 6.73
CA ALA A 45 11.51 7.34 8.00
C ALA A 45 11.32 8.79 8.50
N ARG A 46 11.35 9.76 7.57
CA ARG A 46 11.16 11.19 7.90
C ARG A 46 9.76 11.53 8.38
N ASN A 47 8.75 10.80 7.92
CA ASN A 47 7.34 11.03 8.25
C ASN A 47 6.81 10.07 9.33
N SER A 48 7.60 9.06 9.69
CA SER A 48 7.20 7.97 10.59
C SER A 48 6.66 8.45 11.94
N ALA A 49 7.26 9.47 12.55
CA ALA A 49 6.82 10.00 13.84
C ALA A 49 5.45 10.70 13.75
N LEU A 50 5.25 11.50 12.69
CA LEU A 50 3.97 12.17 12.42
C LEU A 50 2.89 11.13 12.12
N PHE A 51 3.20 10.19 11.23
CA PHE A 51 2.28 9.11 10.86
C PHE A 51 1.88 8.28 12.08
N HIS A 52 2.85 7.85 12.90
CA HIS A 52 2.56 7.14 14.15
C HIS A 52 1.62 7.95 15.05
N THR A 53 1.92 9.23 15.27
CA THR A 53 1.13 10.09 16.16
C THR A 53 -0.30 10.23 15.66
N VAL A 54 -0.48 10.60 14.40
CA VAL A 54 -1.81 10.77 13.80
C VAL A 54 -2.59 9.45 13.79
N LEU A 55 -1.92 8.34 13.45
CA LEU A 55 -2.56 7.04 13.38
C LEU A 55 -3.02 6.54 14.76
N SER A 56 -2.16 6.69 15.79
CA SER A 56 -2.47 6.24 17.15
C SER A 56 -3.40 7.19 17.89
N GLU A 57 -3.11 8.49 17.90
CA GLU A 57 -3.80 9.46 18.77
C GLU A 57 -5.12 9.94 18.19
N TYR A 58 -5.27 9.94 16.86
CA TYR A 58 -6.46 10.44 16.21
C TYR A 58 -7.30 9.32 15.60
N TYR A 59 -6.75 8.55 14.66
CA TYR A 59 -7.55 7.58 13.91
C TYR A 59 -7.90 6.34 14.74
N GLN A 60 -6.94 5.74 15.44
CA GLN A 60 -7.20 4.56 16.25
C GLN A 60 -8.11 4.90 17.44
N LYS A 61 -7.77 5.93 18.24
CA LYS A 61 -8.62 6.36 19.37
C LYS A 61 -9.99 6.88 18.94
N GLY A 62 -10.08 7.46 17.75
CA GLY A 62 -11.34 7.91 17.16
C GLY A 62 -12.19 6.79 16.56
N GLY A 63 -11.73 5.53 16.61
CA GLY A 63 -12.48 4.36 16.13
C GLY A 63 -12.62 4.26 14.61
N TYR A 64 -11.70 4.86 13.86
CA TYR A 64 -11.72 4.84 12.40
C TYR A 64 -11.41 3.45 11.82
N SER A 65 -11.96 3.17 10.64
CA SER A 65 -11.48 2.12 9.75
C SER A 65 -10.29 2.63 8.93
N LEU A 66 -9.26 1.80 8.80
CA LEU A 66 -8.02 2.10 8.09
C LEU A 66 -7.97 1.30 6.78
N ILE A 67 -7.82 2.01 5.67
CA ILE A 67 -7.52 1.43 4.36
C ILE A 67 -6.09 1.80 3.99
N LEU A 68 -5.25 0.78 3.78
CA LEU A 68 -3.90 0.92 3.23
C LEU A 68 -3.93 0.58 1.74
N ASN A 69 -3.97 1.58 0.88
CA ASN A 69 -4.18 1.46 -0.56
C ASN A 69 -2.89 1.19 -1.37
N GLY A 70 -2.18 0.11 -1.04
CA GLY A 70 -0.97 -0.29 -1.77
C GLY A 70 0.27 0.55 -1.47
N ASP A 71 1.42 0.05 -1.94
CA ASP A 71 2.76 0.62 -1.73
C ASP A 71 3.02 1.03 -0.27
N THR A 72 2.51 0.22 0.65
CA THR A 72 2.71 0.42 2.08
C THR A 72 4.15 0.10 2.44
N GLU A 73 4.69 -0.99 1.92
CA GLU A 73 6.07 -1.45 2.14
C GLU A 73 6.96 -1.24 0.91
N GLU A 74 8.23 -0.87 1.13
CA GLU A 74 9.23 -0.66 0.07
C GLU A 74 10.11 -1.90 -0.13
N LEU A 75 9.52 -2.97 -0.68
CA LEU A 75 10.22 -4.25 -0.87
C LEU A 75 11.08 -4.32 -2.13
N HIS A 76 11.08 -3.27 -2.97
CA HIS A 76 12.05 -3.16 -4.04
C HIS A 76 13.45 -2.85 -3.50
N LYS A 77 13.53 -2.09 -2.41
CA LYS A 77 14.80 -1.70 -1.77
C LYS A 77 15.15 -2.61 -0.58
N PHE A 78 14.18 -3.03 0.21
CA PHE A 78 14.42 -3.70 1.49
C PHE A 78 13.75 -5.08 1.57
N THR A 79 14.24 -5.92 2.48
CA THR A 79 13.59 -7.22 2.76
C THR A 79 12.43 -7.06 3.73
N CYS A 80 11.41 -7.91 3.64
CA CYS A 80 10.28 -7.93 4.59
C CYS A 80 10.76 -7.94 6.05
N ARG A 81 11.79 -8.74 6.36
CA ARG A 81 12.40 -8.81 7.70
C ARG A 81 12.94 -7.46 8.18
N GLN A 82 13.59 -6.71 7.30
CA GLN A 82 14.11 -5.38 7.65
C GLN A 82 12.98 -4.38 7.90
N VAL A 83 11.95 -4.39 7.05
CA VAL A 83 10.79 -3.50 7.18
C VAL A 83 10.04 -3.76 8.47
N PHE A 84 9.67 -5.01 8.73
CA PHE A 84 8.96 -5.41 9.95
C PHE A 84 9.78 -5.15 11.20
N HIS A 85 11.10 -5.33 11.14
CA HIS A 85 11.97 -5.04 12.28
C HIS A 85 12.05 -3.54 12.57
N ALA A 86 12.18 -2.69 11.56
CA ALA A 86 12.28 -1.24 11.71
C ALA A 86 10.98 -0.63 12.24
N TRP A 87 9.83 -1.13 11.76
CA TRP A 87 8.54 -0.48 11.96
C TRP A 87 7.56 -1.26 12.86
N LYS A 88 8.07 -2.05 13.81
CA LYS A 88 7.25 -2.82 14.77
C LYS A 88 6.13 -2.01 15.42
N LYS A 89 6.40 -0.75 15.80
CA LYS A 89 5.39 0.13 16.43
C LYS A 89 4.23 0.45 15.49
N ILE A 90 4.51 0.62 14.20
CA ILE A 90 3.48 0.86 13.18
C ILE A 90 2.68 -0.42 12.93
N TYR A 91 3.34 -1.56 12.80
CA TYR A 91 2.64 -2.85 12.66
C TYR A 91 1.77 -3.18 13.89
N ASN A 92 2.22 -2.86 15.10
CA ASN A 92 1.37 -2.99 16.29
C ASN A 92 0.09 -2.14 16.19
N LEU A 93 0.16 -0.95 15.57
CA LEU A 93 -1.04 -0.14 15.32
C LEU A 93 -1.93 -0.81 14.26
N PHE A 94 -1.35 -1.31 13.16
CA PHE A 94 -2.11 -2.06 12.16
C PHE A 94 -2.80 -3.29 12.77
N ASP A 95 -2.13 -4.02 13.66
CA ASP A 95 -2.72 -5.14 14.40
C ASP A 95 -3.92 -4.71 15.24
N LEU A 96 -3.92 -3.50 15.83
CA LEU A 96 -5.06 -3.00 16.58
C LEU A 96 -6.27 -2.78 15.66
N PHE A 97 -6.09 -2.14 14.51
CA PHE A 97 -7.17 -2.01 13.53
C PHE A 97 -7.65 -3.38 13.02
N ALA A 98 -6.72 -4.31 12.78
CA ALA A 98 -7.04 -5.64 12.28
C ALA A 98 -7.87 -6.47 13.27
N ARG A 99 -7.57 -6.38 14.57
CA ARG A 99 -8.32 -7.08 15.62
C ARG A 99 -9.79 -6.64 15.69
N ASP A 100 -10.06 -5.40 15.34
CA ASP A 100 -11.40 -4.82 15.34
C ASP A 100 -12.10 -4.98 13.97
N ASP A 101 -11.54 -5.77 13.03
CA ASP A 101 -12.00 -5.90 11.63
C ASP A 101 -12.05 -4.57 10.87
N LYS A 102 -11.21 -3.62 11.30
CA LYS A 102 -11.12 -2.24 10.81
C LYS A 102 -9.90 -1.97 9.93
N LEU A 103 -9.16 -3.02 9.55
CA LEU A 103 -8.04 -2.90 8.63
C LEU A 103 -8.36 -3.56 7.29
N ILE A 104 -8.25 -2.78 6.23
CA ILE A 104 -8.26 -3.28 4.85
C ILE A 104 -6.93 -2.89 4.21
N LYS A 105 -6.23 -3.86 3.61
CA LYS A 105 -5.01 -3.59 2.87
C LYS A 105 -5.16 -4.02 1.42
N THR A 106 -4.81 -3.12 0.52
CA THR A 106 -4.65 -3.44 -0.89
C THR A 106 -3.19 -3.55 -1.29
N VAL A 107 -2.95 -4.16 -2.44
CA VAL A 107 -1.62 -4.43 -2.97
C VAL A 107 -1.21 -3.36 -3.98
N GLY A 108 -0.01 -2.82 -3.80
CA GLY A 108 0.70 -2.04 -4.80
C GLY A 108 1.84 -2.84 -5.44
N ASN A 109 2.60 -2.21 -6.32
CA ASN A 109 3.72 -2.88 -6.99
C ASN A 109 4.95 -3.03 -6.08
N HIS A 110 5.18 -2.12 -5.14
CA HIS A 110 6.31 -2.19 -4.22
C HIS A 110 6.14 -3.27 -3.14
N ASP A 111 4.90 -3.62 -2.80
CA ASP A 111 4.58 -4.57 -1.73
C ASP A 111 3.93 -5.88 -2.20
N ALA A 112 3.69 -6.06 -3.52
CA ALA A 112 3.18 -7.31 -4.11
C ALA A 112 3.98 -8.56 -3.70
N ARG A 113 5.29 -8.40 -3.46
CA ARG A 113 6.16 -9.48 -3.02
C ARG A 113 5.78 -10.06 -1.66
N LEU A 114 5.05 -9.32 -0.81
CA LEU A 114 4.55 -9.84 0.48
C LEU A 114 3.76 -11.14 0.30
N ILE A 115 2.97 -11.25 -0.76
CA ILE A 115 2.18 -12.46 -1.05
C ILE A 115 3.10 -13.68 -1.17
N MET A 116 4.24 -13.52 -1.85
CA MET A 116 5.21 -14.59 -2.07
C MET A 116 6.11 -14.82 -0.84
N ASP A 117 6.61 -13.73 -0.24
CA ASP A 117 7.56 -13.80 0.87
C ASP A 117 6.90 -14.36 2.14
N LEU A 118 5.61 -14.11 2.36
CA LEU A 118 4.88 -14.58 3.53
C LEU A 118 4.17 -15.93 3.32
N LYS A 119 4.06 -16.44 2.08
CA LYS A 119 3.52 -17.79 1.75
C LYS A 119 2.26 -18.21 2.53
N GLY A 120 1.35 -17.28 2.80
CA GLY A 120 0.12 -17.53 3.56
C GLY A 120 0.19 -17.18 5.06
N ASN A 121 1.36 -16.88 5.62
CA ASN A 121 1.54 -16.32 6.96
C ASN A 121 1.40 -14.78 6.97
N ASN A 122 0.63 -14.23 6.03
CA ASN A 122 0.40 -12.80 6.00
C ASN A 122 -0.63 -12.45 7.08
N PRO A 123 -0.30 -11.58 8.06
CA PRO A 123 -1.25 -11.21 9.11
C PRO A 123 -2.46 -10.45 8.56
N TYR A 124 -2.34 -9.87 7.36
CA TYR A 124 -3.40 -9.07 6.76
C TYR A 124 -3.89 -9.69 5.46
N LYS A 125 -5.21 -9.68 5.26
CA LYS A 125 -5.78 -9.99 3.95
C LYS A 125 -5.41 -8.87 2.99
N MET A 126 -4.92 -9.27 1.82
CA MET A 126 -4.44 -8.37 0.77
C MET A 126 -5.39 -8.47 -0.43
N ASP A 127 -6.18 -7.44 -0.66
CA ASP A 127 -7.09 -7.35 -1.79
C ASP A 127 -6.42 -6.56 -2.95
N THR A 128 -6.63 -6.94 -4.21
CA THR A 128 -6.03 -6.17 -5.33
C THR A 128 -6.81 -4.88 -5.61
N VAL A 129 -8.13 -4.96 -5.47
CA VAL A 129 -9.09 -3.88 -5.70
C VAL A 129 -10.23 -4.07 -4.71
N ILE A 130 -10.68 -2.98 -4.10
CA ILE A 130 -11.86 -2.98 -3.23
C ILE A 130 -12.88 -1.98 -3.76
N ARG A 131 -14.15 -2.24 -3.48
CA ARG A 131 -15.26 -1.34 -3.82
C ARG A 131 -16.10 -1.11 -2.57
N LEU A 132 -16.16 0.14 -2.13
CA LEU A 132 -17.07 0.55 -1.07
C LEU A 132 -18.48 0.63 -1.66
N THR A 133 -19.39 -0.17 -1.13
CA THR A 133 -20.80 -0.26 -1.57
C THR A 133 -21.73 0.34 -0.51
N GLY A 134 -23.01 0.58 -0.84
CA GLY A 134 -23.97 1.17 0.12
C GLY A 134 -23.94 2.70 0.20
N LEU A 135 -23.09 3.35 -0.58
CA LEU A 135 -23.14 4.79 -0.89
C LEU A 135 -24.07 5.02 -2.10
N GLU A 136 -24.52 6.26 -2.31
CA GLU A 136 -25.27 6.66 -3.53
C GLU A 136 -24.48 6.29 -4.79
N TYR A 137 -23.16 6.48 -4.76
CA TYR A 137 -22.22 6.03 -5.77
C TYR A 137 -21.14 5.16 -5.14
N PRO A 138 -20.94 3.91 -5.59
CA PRO A 138 -19.87 3.06 -5.10
C PRO A 138 -18.50 3.69 -5.35
N VAL A 139 -17.61 3.60 -4.37
CA VAL A 139 -16.24 4.12 -4.48
C VAL A 139 -15.29 2.96 -4.76
N LEU A 140 -14.63 2.98 -5.90
CA LEU A 140 -13.61 2.01 -6.26
C LEU A 140 -12.24 2.47 -5.75
N ILE A 141 -11.53 1.60 -5.04
CA ILE A 141 -10.20 1.88 -4.49
C ILE A 141 -9.23 0.83 -5.05
N TYR A 142 -8.20 1.32 -5.74
CA TYR A 142 -7.10 0.55 -6.30
C TYR A 142 -5.85 1.44 -6.33
N HIS A 143 -4.68 0.82 -6.35
CA HIS A 143 -3.42 1.54 -6.24
C HIS A 143 -2.96 2.19 -7.57
N GLY A 144 -3.31 1.61 -8.72
CA GLY A 144 -3.14 2.23 -10.04
C GLY A 144 -2.10 1.58 -10.95
N HIS A 145 -1.05 0.98 -10.37
CA HIS A 145 -0.04 0.19 -11.09
C HIS A 145 -0.64 -0.97 -11.90
N GLN A 146 -1.79 -1.48 -11.47
CA GLN A 146 -2.54 -2.56 -12.13
C GLN A 146 -3.04 -2.19 -13.54
N VAL A 147 -3.19 -0.90 -13.87
CA VAL A 147 -3.83 -0.45 -15.12
C VAL A 147 -2.88 -0.47 -16.32
N SER A 148 -1.56 -0.57 -16.13
CA SER A 148 -0.59 -0.60 -17.23
C SER A 148 0.19 -1.91 -17.32
N ALA A 149 -0.15 -2.76 -18.30
CA ALA A 149 0.57 -3.99 -18.62
C ALA A 149 2.03 -3.77 -19.05
N LEU A 150 2.41 -2.54 -19.41
CA LEU A 150 3.80 -2.19 -19.73
C LEU A 150 4.63 -2.09 -18.44
N TYR A 151 4.09 -1.51 -17.37
CA TYR A 151 4.81 -1.27 -16.11
C TYR A 151 5.15 -2.58 -15.37
N GLU A 152 4.28 -3.59 -15.40
CA GLU A 152 4.54 -4.88 -14.75
C GLU A 152 5.79 -5.59 -15.30
N LYS A 153 6.05 -5.55 -16.62
CA LYS A 153 7.26 -6.16 -17.22
C LYS A 153 8.55 -5.38 -16.92
N PHE A 154 8.46 -4.06 -16.78
CA PHE A 154 9.62 -3.24 -16.45
C PHE A 154 9.97 -3.27 -14.96
N ASN A 155 9.02 -3.59 -14.07
CA ASN A 155 9.24 -3.65 -12.61
C ASN A 155 10.32 -4.66 -12.17
N ASP A 156 10.38 -5.84 -12.78
CA ASP A 156 11.39 -6.84 -12.39
C ASP A 156 12.82 -6.40 -12.73
N ILE A 157 13.01 -5.76 -13.87
CA ILE A 157 14.31 -5.25 -14.35
C ILE A 157 14.66 -3.96 -13.59
N SER A 158 13.71 -3.05 -13.41
CA SER A 158 13.93 -1.81 -12.66
C SER A 158 14.30 -2.12 -11.20
N ARG A 159 13.73 -3.16 -10.58
CA ARG A 159 14.10 -3.60 -9.23
C ARG A 159 15.57 -4.00 -9.11
N LEU A 160 16.09 -4.79 -10.06
CA LEU A 160 17.51 -5.16 -10.09
C LEU A 160 18.39 -3.90 -10.25
N GLY A 161 17.98 -2.99 -11.13
CA GLY A 161 18.59 -1.67 -11.30
C GLY A 161 18.63 -0.86 -10.00
N VAL A 162 17.49 -0.69 -9.34
CA VAL A 162 17.36 0.10 -8.12
C VAL A 162 18.20 -0.50 -6.99
N ARG A 163 18.08 -1.81 -6.77
CA ARG A 163 18.73 -2.49 -5.65
C ARG A 163 20.25 -2.55 -5.78
N TYR A 164 20.75 -2.84 -6.98
CA TYR A 164 22.18 -3.11 -7.20
C TYR A 164 22.96 -1.98 -7.86
N PHE A 165 22.29 -0.97 -8.41
CA PHE A 165 22.96 0.16 -9.05
C PHE A 165 22.53 1.51 -8.46
N ALA A 166 21.24 1.82 -8.42
CA ALA A 166 20.78 3.14 -7.96
C ALA A 166 21.07 3.40 -6.47
N MET A 167 20.74 2.44 -5.60
CA MET A 167 20.98 2.56 -4.15
C MET A 167 22.47 2.65 -3.78
N PRO A 168 23.37 1.80 -4.33
CA PRO A 168 24.81 1.96 -4.10
C PRO A 168 25.36 3.32 -4.56
N LEU A 169 24.80 3.89 -5.63
CA LEU A 169 25.18 5.20 -6.16
C LEU A 169 24.48 6.38 -5.45
N GLY A 170 23.61 6.12 -4.48
CA GLY A 170 22.94 7.15 -3.68
C GLY A 170 21.80 7.88 -4.41
N ILE A 171 21.31 7.33 -5.53
CA ILE A 171 20.15 7.86 -6.26
C ILE A 171 18.89 7.55 -5.43
N MET A 172 18.18 8.60 -5.00
CA MET A 172 16.94 8.49 -4.24
C MET A 172 15.73 8.58 -5.16
N ASN A 173 14.56 8.14 -4.67
CA ASN A 173 13.30 8.36 -5.38
C ASN A 173 13.07 9.88 -5.50
N TYR A 174 12.89 10.37 -6.73
CA TYR A 174 12.45 11.73 -6.97
C TYR A 174 10.93 11.77 -6.87
N SER A 175 10.40 12.61 -5.99
CA SER A 175 8.99 12.94 -5.96
C SER A 175 8.66 13.74 -7.22
N VAL A 176 7.90 13.15 -8.16
CA VAL A 176 7.38 13.87 -9.31
C VAL A 176 6.09 14.57 -8.86
N ALA A 177 6.22 15.72 -8.21
CA ALA A 177 5.10 16.61 -7.90
C ALA A 177 4.94 17.69 -8.99
N HIS A 178 5.04 17.29 -10.26
CA HIS A 178 4.79 18.18 -11.39
C HIS A 178 3.49 17.76 -12.05
N ASP A 179 2.46 18.58 -11.78
CA ASP A 179 1.18 18.75 -12.47
C ASP A 179 0.51 17.48 -13.03
N SER A 180 -0.56 17.08 -12.35
CA SER A 180 -1.61 16.21 -12.89
C SER A 180 -2.54 16.98 -13.83
#